data_AF-A0A0C2FG98-F1
#
_entry.id   AF-A0A0C2FG98-F1
#
_cell.length_a   1.000
_cell.length_b   1.000
_cell.length_c   1.000
_cell.angle_alpha   90.00
_cell.angle_beta   90.00
_cell.angle_gamma   90.00
#
_symmetry.space_group_name_H-M   'P 1'
#
loop_
_entity.id
_entity.type
_entity.pdbx_description
1 polymer ?
#
loop_
_entity_poly.entity_id
_entity_poly.type
_entity_poly.pdbx_seq_one_letter_code
_entity_poly.pdbx_strand_id
1 'polypeptide(L)'
;MSPQLADKFEQFRAHMNAKAAALGPEARAFFDEVRVMRGKEQLRRRRAQARAQMYAGVRPSFDQMRQSRLEVMNMYRAMSPAGQADFQRQFPMLAMHFSSKHYFCVVTTGYFIK
;
A
#
# COMPACT_ATOMS: atom_id res chain seq x y z
N MET A 1 -5.96 1.59 22.68
CA MET A 1 -4.71 1.99 22.00
C MET A 1 -3.77 2.48 23.08
N SER A 2 -2.54 1.97 23.19
CA SER A 2 -1.59 2.55 24.16
C SER A 2 -1.12 3.91 23.64
N PRO A 3 -0.91 4.92 24.52
CA PRO A 3 -0.43 6.25 24.12
C PRO A 3 0.86 6.19 23.28
N GLN A 4 1.82 5.36 23.68
CA GLN A 4 3.08 5.17 22.96
C GLN A 4 2.92 4.60 21.54
N LEU A 5 1.89 3.79 21.29
CA LEU A 5 1.58 3.31 19.94
C LEU A 5 0.96 4.42 19.09
N ALA A 6 0.14 5.29 19.67
CA ALA A 6 -0.45 6.43 18.99
C ALA A 6 0.64 7.43 18.57
N ASP A 7 1.54 7.79 19.49
CA ASP A 7 2.63 8.75 19.22
C ASP A 7 3.57 8.24 18.12
N LYS A 8 3.96 6.96 18.17
CA LYS A 8 4.77 6.34 17.11
C LYS A 8 4.07 6.33 15.76
N PHE A 9 2.75 6.10 15.75
CA PHE A 9 1.96 6.13 14.52
C PHE A 9 1.87 7.53 13.94
N GLU A 10 1.72 8.56 14.78
CA GLU A 10 1.71 9.95 14.36
C GLU A 10 3.06 10.40 13.80
N GLN A 11 4.16 10.04 14.48
CA GLN A 11 5.52 10.29 13.99
C GLN A 11 5.76 9.62 12.63
N PHE A 12 5.35 8.36 12.49
CA PHE A 12 5.44 7.64 11.22
C PHE A 12 4.60 8.32 10.13
N ARG A 13 3.36 8.71 10.44
CA ARG A 13 2.46 9.40 9.51
C ARG A 13 3.05 10.74 9.08
N ALA A 14 3.60 11.52 10.01
CA ALA A 14 4.24 12.79 9.73
C ALA A 14 5.47 12.60 8.83
N HIS A 15 6.31 11.61 9.12
CA HIS A 15 7.48 11.28 8.30
C HIS A 15 7.10 10.89 6.86
N MET A 16 6.07 10.04 6.71
CA MET A 16 5.56 9.65 5.39
C MET A 16 4.97 10.83 4.62
N ASN A 17 4.24 11.73 5.30
CA ASN A 17 3.68 12.93 4.67
C ASN A 17 4.77 13.92 4.24
N ALA A 18 5.84 14.07 5.03
CA ALA A 18 6.97 14.93 4.68
C ALA A 18 7.68 14.41 3.42
N LYS A 19 7.91 13.10 3.32
CA LYS A 19 8.45 12.46 2.11
C LYS A 19 7.53 12.63 0.90
N ALA A 20 6.23 12.51 1.10
CA ALA A 20 5.26 12.75 0.04
C ALA A 20 5.20 14.21 -0.42
N ALA A 21 5.43 15.19 0.48
CA ALA A 21 5.51 16.60 0.12
C ALA A 21 6.72 16.93 -0.75
N ALA A 22 7.77 16.12 -0.69
CA ALA A 22 8.97 16.24 -1.51
C ALA A 22 8.89 15.48 -2.85
N LEU A 23 7.74 14.89 -3.18
CA LEU A 23 7.50 14.26 -4.48
C LEU A 23 7.02 15.28 -5.52
N GLY A 24 7.42 15.08 -6.76
CA GLY A 24 6.85 15.72 -7.93
C GLY A 24 5.36 15.34 -8.12
N PRO A 25 4.63 16.08 -8.97
CA PRO A 25 3.18 15.98 -9.09
C PRO A 25 2.69 14.59 -9.48
N GLU A 26 3.40 13.88 -10.36
CA GLU A 26 3.06 12.53 -10.80
C GLU A 26 3.24 11.49 -9.67
N ALA A 27 4.42 11.45 -9.06
CA ALA A 27 4.70 10.53 -7.96
C ALA A 27 3.83 10.82 -6.73
N ARG A 28 3.47 12.10 -6.52
CA ARG A 28 2.53 12.52 -5.48
C ARG A 28 1.12 12.02 -5.75
N ALA A 29 0.61 12.15 -6.98
CA ALA A 29 -0.68 11.60 -7.36
C ALA A 29 -0.74 10.08 -7.13
N PHE A 30 0.32 9.35 -7.50
CA PHE A 30 0.44 7.92 -7.19
C PHE A 30 0.42 7.66 -5.67
N PHE A 31 1.19 8.40 -4.88
CA PHE A 31 1.20 8.25 -3.42
C PHE A 31 -0.17 8.47 -2.79
N ASP A 32 -0.89 9.49 -3.23
CA ASP A 32 -2.22 9.82 -2.73
C ASP A 32 -3.26 8.76 -3.12
N GLU A 33 -3.21 8.23 -4.34
CA GLU A 33 -4.08 7.13 -4.79
C GLU A 33 -3.83 5.85 -3.97
N VAL A 34 -2.56 5.49 -3.74
CA VAL A 34 -2.19 4.35 -2.89
C VAL A 34 -2.67 4.56 -1.45
N ARG A 35 -2.61 5.78 -0.94
CA ARG A 35 -3.09 6.12 0.41
C ARG A 35 -4.61 6.00 0.50
N VAL A 36 -5.35 6.47 -0.51
CA VAL A 36 -6.81 6.34 -0.59
C VAL A 36 -7.21 4.87 -0.70
N MET A 37 -6.56 4.07 -1.55
CA MET A 37 -6.81 2.64 -1.67
C MET A 37 -6.55 1.90 -0.35
N ARG A 38 -5.41 2.17 0.32
CA ARG A 38 -5.14 1.59 1.65
C ARG A 38 -6.12 2.06 2.70
N GLY A 39 -6.58 3.31 2.66
CA GLY A 39 -7.63 3.82 3.53
C GLY A 39 -8.95 3.09 3.32
N LYS A 40 -9.36 2.89 2.06
CA LYS A 40 -10.55 2.10 1.69
C LYS A 40 -10.41 0.65 2.15
N GLU A 41 -9.26 0.02 1.96
CA GLU A 41 -8.99 -1.35 2.42
C GLU A 41 -8.98 -1.46 3.95
N GLN A 42 -8.36 -0.51 4.66
CA GLN A 42 -8.38 -0.49 6.12
C GLN A 42 -9.79 -0.28 6.66
N LEU A 43 -10.59 0.57 6.01
CA LEU A 43 -12.01 0.75 6.33
C LEU A 43 -12.80 -0.52 6.05
N ARG A 44 -12.56 -1.22 4.93
CA ARG A 44 -13.14 -2.54 4.63
C ARG A 44 -12.79 -3.54 5.71
N ARG A 45 -11.53 -3.62 6.15
CA ARG A 45 -11.08 -4.50 7.24
C ARG A 45 -11.73 -4.16 8.57
N ARG A 46 -11.85 -2.88 8.94
CA ARG A 46 -12.56 -2.48 10.16
C ARG A 46 -14.04 -2.81 10.10
N ARG A 47 -14.70 -2.55 8.96
CA ARG A 47 -16.09 -2.95 8.72
C ARG A 47 -16.26 -4.46 8.73
N ALA A 48 -15.29 -5.20 8.20
CA ALA A 48 -15.26 -6.64 8.20
C ALA A 48 -15.00 -7.20 9.59
N GLN A 49 -14.17 -6.57 10.42
CA GLN A 49 -14.00 -6.90 11.84
C GLN A 49 -15.25 -6.60 12.66
N ALA A 50 -15.87 -5.44 12.46
CA ALA A 50 -17.15 -5.10 13.09
C ALA A 50 -18.26 -6.06 12.66
N ARG A 51 -18.29 -6.45 11.37
CA ARG A 51 -19.18 -7.50 10.87
C ARG A 51 -18.81 -8.89 11.36
N ALA A 52 -17.53 -9.21 11.53
CA ALA A 52 -17.05 -10.49 12.03
C ALA A 52 -17.40 -10.70 13.50
N GLN A 53 -17.53 -9.60 14.27
CA GLN A 53 -18.12 -9.61 15.61
C GLN A 53 -19.63 -9.90 15.59
N MET A 54 -20.32 -9.74 14.46
CA MET A 54 -21.77 -9.99 14.30
C MET A 54 -22.09 -11.28 13.51
N TYR A 55 -21.26 -11.70 12.56
CA TYR A 55 -21.42 -12.87 11.71
C TYR A 55 -20.04 -13.49 11.46
N ALA A 56 -19.86 -14.76 11.81
CA ALA A 56 -18.57 -15.45 11.83
C ALA A 56 -17.62 -15.14 10.65
N GLY A 57 -16.53 -14.42 10.93
CA GLY A 57 -15.24 -14.66 10.27
C GLY A 57 -14.97 -14.11 8.87
N VAL A 58 -15.73 -13.14 8.34
CA VAL A 58 -15.44 -12.60 6.99
C VAL A 58 -14.17 -11.75 6.99
N ARG A 59 -13.02 -12.34 6.65
CA ARG A 59 -11.77 -11.64 6.30
C ARG A 59 -11.75 -11.34 4.78
N PRO A 60 -11.03 -10.31 4.31
CA PRO A 60 -10.80 -10.12 2.88
C PRO A 60 -10.19 -11.38 2.29
N SER A 61 -10.71 -11.86 1.15
CA SER A 61 -10.16 -13.06 0.51
C SER A 61 -8.72 -12.81 0.03
N PHE A 62 -7.94 -13.88 -0.09
CA PHE A 62 -6.60 -13.79 -0.68
C PHE A 62 -6.64 -13.15 -2.08
N ASP A 63 -7.69 -13.42 -2.86
CA ASP A 63 -7.88 -12.82 -4.19
C ASP A 63 -8.10 -11.31 -4.14
N GLN A 64 -8.87 -10.80 -3.18
CA GLN A 64 -9.07 -9.35 -3.01
C GLN A 64 -7.77 -8.65 -2.61
N MET A 65 -6.98 -9.28 -1.74
CA MET A 65 -5.66 -8.76 -1.35
C MET A 65 -4.67 -8.81 -2.51
N ARG A 66 -4.72 -9.86 -3.33
CA ARG A 66 -3.91 -10.03 -4.54
C ARG A 66 -4.25 -8.97 -5.57
N GLN A 67 -5.53 -8.79 -5.88
CA GLN A 67 -6.02 -7.82 -6.85
C GLN A 67 -5.61 -6.39 -6.46
N SER A 68 -5.80 -6.03 -5.19
CA SER A 68 -5.40 -4.71 -4.69
C SER A 68 -3.89 -4.47 -4.81
N ARG A 69 -3.04 -5.51 -4.62
CA ARG A 69 -1.59 -5.38 -4.85
C ARG A 69 -1.25 -5.25 -6.33
N LEU A 70 -1.90 -6.00 -7.20
CA LEU A 70 -1.69 -5.89 -8.66
C LEU A 70 -2.05 -4.51 -9.17
N GLU A 71 -3.16 -3.95 -8.70
CA GLU A 71 -3.58 -2.59 -9.05
C GLU A 71 -2.51 -1.56 -8.68
N VAL A 72 -1.96 -1.64 -7.45
CA VAL A 72 -0.88 -0.74 -7.02
C VAL A 72 0.40 -0.93 -7.85
N MET A 73 0.78 -2.18 -8.16
CA MET A 73 1.96 -2.45 -8.99
C MET A 73 1.79 -1.95 -10.43
N ASN A 74 0.58 -2.09 -10.99
CA ASN A 74 0.26 -1.61 -12.33
C ASN A 74 0.28 -0.08 -12.39
N MET A 75 -0.27 0.61 -11.38
CA MET A 75 -0.19 2.06 -11.28
C MET A 75 1.26 2.54 -11.18
N TYR A 76 2.10 1.85 -10.39
CA TYR A 76 3.52 2.19 -10.30
C TYR A 76 4.24 2.05 -11.65
N ARG A 77 3.96 0.96 -12.38
CA ARG A 77 4.54 0.71 -13.71
C ARG A 77 4.01 1.66 -14.79
N ALA A 78 2.80 2.18 -14.61
CA ALA A 78 2.19 3.14 -15.53
C ALA A 78 2.77 4.57 -15.37
N MET A 79 3.45 4.87 -14.26
CA MET A 79 4.16 6.14 -14.11
C MET A 79 5.30 6.26 -15.13
N SER A 80 5.58 7.50 -15.53
CA SER A 80 6.74 7.83 -16.35
C SER A 80 8.05 7.41 -15.66
N PRO A 81 9.13 7.15 -16.42
CA PRO A 81 10.44 6.86 -15.83
C PRO A 81 10.92 7.94 -14.85
N ALA A 82 10.58 9.21 -15.11
CA ALA A 82 10.90 10.33 -14.21
C ALA A 82 10.10 10.25 -12.90
N GLY A 83 8.79 9.96 -12.98
CA GLY A 83 7.94 9.76 -11.81
C GLY A 83 8.35 8.55 -10.96
N GLN A 84 8.77 7.45 -11.59
CA GLN A 84 9.30 6.27 -10.90
C GLN A 84 10.62 6.58 -10.18
N ALA A 85 11.55 7.29 -10.83
CA ALA A 85 12.83 7.66 -10.23
C ALA A 85 12.65 8.62 -9.04
N ASP A 86 11.74 9.58 -9.15
CA ASP A 86 11.40 10.50 -8.06
C ASP A 86 10.76 9.76 -6.88
N PHE A 87 9.82 8.85 -7.15
CA PHE A 87 9.25 7.99 -6.12
C PHE A 87 10.31 7.11 -5.44
N GLN A 88 11.23 6.51 -6.22
CA GLN A 88 12.33 5.69 -5.71
C GLN A 88 13.26 6.49 -4.81
N ARG A 89 13.53 7.76 -5.12
CA ARG A 89 14.37 8.63 -4.30
C ARG A 89 13.78 8.84 -2.90
N GLN A 90 12.47 9.07 -2.82
CA GLN A 90 11.81 9.30 -1.52
C GLN A 90 11.48 8.00 -0.78
N PHE A 91 11.14 6.94 -1.53
CA PHE A 91 10.65 5.65 -1.02
C PHE A 91 11.38 4.45 -1.65
N PRO A 92 12.69 4.27 -1.40
CA PRO A 92 13.49 3.24 -2.08
C PRO A 92 13.00 1.81 -1.81
N MET A 93 12.56 1.52 -0.57
CA MET A 93 12.04 0.19 -0.22
C MET A 93 10.70 -0.12 -0.90
N LEU A 94 9.82 0.88 -1.06
CA LEU A 94 8.54 0.68 -1.74
C LEU A 94 8.73 0.55 -3.25
N ALA A 95 9.61 1.36 -3.83
CA ALA A 95 10.02 1.21 -5.23
C ALA A 95 10.61 -0.18 -5.50
N MET A 96 11.50 -0.68 -4.64
CA MET A 96 12.04 -2.05 -4.78
C MET A 96 10.93 -3.11 -4.74
N HIS A 97 9.94 -2.95 -3.87
CA HIS A 97 8.81 -3.88 -3.77
C HIS A 97 7.94 -3.87 -5.04
N PHE A 98 7.65 -2.70 -5.62
CA PHE A 98 6.82 -2.58 -6.81
C PHE A 98 7.56 -2.95 -8.11
N SER A 99 8.86 -2.70 -8.17
CA SER A 99 9.71 -3.02 -9.34
C SER A 99 10.14 -4.48 -9.41
N SER A 100 10.14 -5.20 -8.29
CA SER A 100 10.68 -6.55 -8.26
C SER A 100 9.76 -7.57 -8.95
N LYS A 101 10.31 -8.23 -9.97
CA LYS A 101 9.66 -9.31 -10.73
C LYS A 101 9.27 -10.49 -9.84
N HIS A 102 10.02 -10.75 -8.77
CA HIS A 102 9.71 -11.82 -7.82
C HIS A 102 8.41 -11.54 -7.07
N TYR A 103 8.21 -10.32 -6.57
CA TYR A 103 6.96 -9.96 -5.89
C TYR A 103 5.79 -9.89 -6.87
N PHE A 104 6.03 -9.44 -8.11
CA PHE A 104 4.99 -9.49 -9.15
C PHE A 104 4.59 -10.93 -9.43
N CYS A 105 5.56 -11.85 -9.56
CA CYS A 105 5.31 -13.27 -9.77
C CYS A 105 4.56 -13.91 -8.61
N VAL A 106 4.96 -13.69 -7.35
CA VAL A 106 4.25 -14.24 -6.17
C VAL A 106 2.83 -13.70 -6.09
N VAL A 107 2.64 -12.41 -6.41
CA VAL A 107 1.31 -11.80 -6.47
C VAL A 107 0.52 -12.35 -7.66
N THR A 108 1.08 -12.56 -8.85
CA THR A 108 0.33 -13.06 -10.03
C THR A 108 0.13 -14.57 -10.07
N THR A 109 1.00 -15.39 -9.47
CA THR A 109 0.96 -16.85 -9.57
C THR A 109 0.39 -17.53 -8.34
N GLY A 110 0.27 -16.83 -7.20
CA GLY A 110 -0.32 -17.39 -5.97
C GLY A 110 0.57 -18.40 -5.23
N TYR A 111 1.78 -18.68 -5.72
CA TYR A 111 2.72 -19.58 -5.06
C TYR A 111 3.58 -18.81 -4.04
N PHE A 112 3.30 -19.01 -2.76
CA PHE A 112 4.30 -18.84 -1.71
C PHE A 112 5.28 -20.03 -1.82
N ILE A 113 6.50 -19.78 -2.27
CA ILE A 113 7.58 -20.75 -2.12
C ILE A 113 7.80 -20.90 -0.61
N LYS A 114 7.55 -22.11 -0.09
CA LYS A 114 7.79 -22.51 1.29
C LYS A 114 9.27 -22.48 1.62
#